data_AF-A0AA40P2U7-F1
#
_entry.id   AF-A0AA40P2U7-F1
#
_cell.length_a   1.000
_cell.length_b   1.000
_cell.length_c   1.000
_cell.angle_alpha   90.00
_cell.angle_beta   90.00
_cell.angle_gamma   90.00
#
_symmetry.space_group_name_H-M   'P 1'
#
loop_
_entity.id
_entity.type
_entity.pdbx_description
1 polymer ?
#
loop_
_entity_poly.entity_id
_entity_poly.type
_entity_poly.pdbx_seq_one_letter_code
_entity_poly.pdbx_strand_id
1 'polypeptide(L)'
;MRIKMLINLSLTLAAGSVALPSLASTLRCGNQLISTGDRTFEVQQKCGAPASQEVTGTQETFSADYRRAETVKIEEWIYGPDNGMYQYLHFEGGRLVRIDSRRGR
;
A
#
# COMPACT_ATOMS: atom_id res chain seq x y z
N MET A 1 -29.42 41.02 -47.26
CA MET A 1 -28.50 40.06 -47.92
C MET A 1 -27.11 40.31 -47.34
N ARG A 2 -26.39 39.38 -46.71
CA ARG A 2 -26.45 37.92 -46.70
C ARG A 2 -26.08 37.38 -45.31
N ILE A 3 -26.91 36.49 -44.81
CA ILE A 3 -26.64 35.58 -43.69
C ILE A 3 -25.59 34.57 -44.18
N LYS A 4 -24.43 34.51 -43.54
CA LYS A 4 -23.51 33.38 -43.66
C LYS A 4 -23.41 32.71 -42.29
N MET A 5 -24.34 31.78 -42.13
CA MET A 5 -24.27 30.65 -41.23
C MET A 5 -22.94 29.92 -41.42
N LEU A 6 -22.08 29.94 -40.42
CA LEU A 6 -21.06 28.92 -40.24
C LEU A 6 -21.20 28.44 -38.80
N ILE A 7 -21.90 27.31 -38.69
CA ILE A 7 -22.05 26.49 -37.50
C ILE A 7 -20.64 26.04 -37.10
N ASN A 8 -20.06 26.65 -36.06
CA ASN A 8 -18.91 26.08 -35.40
C ASN A 8 -19.43 25.02 -34.42
N LEU A 9 -19.40 23.76 -34.87
CA LEU A 9 -19.62 22.57 -34.07
C LEU A 9 -18.49 22.46 -33.04
N SER A 10 -18.67 23.08 -31.88
CA SER A 10 -17.78 22.92 -30.73
C SER A 10 -17.93 21.50 -30.18
N LEU A 11 -17.03 20.61 -30.60
CA LEU A 11 -16.85 19.27 -30.07
C LEU A 11 -16.37 19.38 -28.61
N THR A 12 -17.30 19.35 -27.66
CA THR A 12 -16.98 19.31 -26.22
C THR A 12 -16.31 17.97 -25.90
N LEU A 13 -14.98 18.00 -25.77
CA LEU A 13 -14.16 16.88 -25.35
C LEU A 13 -14.41 16.62 -23.84
N ALA A 14 -15.30 15.68 -23.52
CA ALA A 14 -15.51 15.23 -22.15
C ALA A 14 -14.28 14.43 -21.70
N ALA A 15 -13.32 15.08 -21.05
CA ALA A 15 -12.22 14.43 -20.36
C ALA A 15 -12.73 13.76 -19.09
N GLY A 16 -13.24 12.53 -19.22
CA GLY A 16 -13.57 11.68 -18.07
C GLY A 16 -12.29 11.26 -17.36
N SER A 17 -12.07 11.77 -16.16
CA SER A 17 -10.98 11.33 -15.29
C SER A 17 -11.26 9.88 -14.86
N VAL A 18 -10.59 8.92 -15.49
CA VAL A 18 -10.63 7.53 -15.04
C VAL A 18 -9.74 7.44 -13.79
N ALA A 19 -10.35 7.44 -12.60
CA ALA A 19 -9.63 7.16 -11.38
C ALA A 19 -9.15 5.69 -11.42
N LEU A 20 -7.84 5.49 -11.45
CA LEU A 20 -7.25 4.15 -11.37
C LEU A 20 -7.42 3.62 -9.94
N PRO A 21 -7.85 2.35 -9.76
CA PRO A 21 -7.94 1.77 -8.43
C PRO A 21 -6.53 1.59 -7.84
N SER A 22 -6.31 2.12 -6.63
CA SER A 22 -5.13 1.80 -5.84
C SER A 22 -5.25 0.36 -5.33
N LEU A 23 -4.36 -0.53 -5.77
CA LEU A 23 -4.34 -1.91 -5.28
C LEU A 23 -3.73 -1.95 -3.87
N ALA A 24 -4.57 -2.11 -2.85
CA ALA A 24 -4.14 -2.39 -1.50
C ALA A 24 -4.08 -3.91 -1.30
N SER A 25 -2.91 -4.43 -0.90
CA SER A 25 -2.78 -5.84 -0.52
C SER A 25 -3.41 -6.05 0.86
N THR A 26 -4.13 -7.15 1.03
CA THR A 26 -4.83 -7.49 2.30
C THR A 26 -4.41 -8.87 2.80
N LEU A 27 -4.40 -9.04 4.13
CA LEU A 27 -4.20 -10.33 4.79
C LEU A 27 -5.27 -10.53 5.87
N ARG A 28 -5.80 -11.75 5.95
CA ARG A 28 -6.76 -12.14 6.97
C ARG A 28 -6.05 -12.75 8.17
N CYS A 29 -6.35 -12.21 9.35
CA CYS A 29 -5.90 -12.71 10.64
C CYS A 29 -7.14 -13.14 11.45
N GLY A 30 -7.48 -14.43 11.41
CA GLY A 30 -8.74 -14.93 11.96
C GLY A 30 -9.96 -14.26 11.30
N ASN A 31 -10.71 -13.49 12.08
CA ASN A 31 -11.89 -12.76 11.58
C ASN A 31 -11.62 -11.27 11.28
N GLN A 32 -10.37 -10.84 11.35
CA GLN A 32 -9.95 -9.47 11.07
C GLN A 32 -9.11 -9.40 9.79
N LEU A 33 -9.05 -8.21 9.19
CA LEU A 33 -8.25 -7.93 8.00
C LEU A 33 -7.26 -6.81 8.31
N ILE A 34 -6.03 -7.01 7.85
CA ILE A 34 -5.02 -5.96 7.73
C ILE A 34 -4.82 -5.60 6.26
N SER A 35 -4.34 -4.41 6.00
CA SER A 35 -4.05 -3.93 4.64
C SER A 35 -2.81 -3.05 4.62
N THR A 36 -2.19 -2.91 3.45
CA THR A 36 -1.14 -1.91 3.24
C THR A 36 -1.62 -0.53 3.70
N GLY A 37 -0.82 0.15 4.52
CA GLY A 37 -1.16 1.40 5.19
C GLY A 37 -1.41 1.27 6.69
N ASP A 38 -1.82 0.08 7.15
CA ASP A 38 -2.05 -0.20 8.57
C ASP A 38 -0.76 0.01 9.38
N ARG A 39 -0.92 0.47 10.63
CA ARG A 39 0.22 0.68 11.54
C ARG A 39 0.63 -0.63 12.21
N THR A 40 1.89 -0.74 12.61
CA THR A 40 2.41 -1.91 13.35
C THR A 40 1.54 -2.28 14.56
N PHE A 41 1.06 -1.30 15.33
CA PHE A 41 0.19 -1.58 16.48
C PHE A 41 -1.17 -2.18 16.07
N GLU A 42 -1.75 -1.74 14.95
CA GLU A 42 -3.02 -2.24 14.44
C GLU A 42 -2.84 -3.67 13.94
N VAL A 43 -1.74 -3.94 13.24
CA VAL A 43 -1.39 -5.29 12.80
C VAL A 43 -1.18 -6.21 14.00
N GLN A 44 -0.41 -5.79 15.00
CA GLN A 44 -0.20 -6.56 16.22
C GLN A 44 -1.51 -6.84 16.98
N GLN A 45 -2.41 -5.86 17.04
CA GLN A 45 -3.72 -6.03 17.67
C GLN A 45 -4.61 -7.01 16.90
N LYS A 46 -4.56 -6.97 15.57
CA LYS A 46 -5.43 -7.80 14.71
C LYS A 46 -4.89 -9.23 14.49
N CYS A 47 -3.58 -9.38 14.44
CA CYS A 47 -2.91 -10.63 14.07
C CYS A 47 -2.19 -11.31 15.24
N GLY A 48 -2.05 -10.64 16.38
CA GLY A 48 -1.26 -11.14 17.50
C GLY A 48 0.24 -11.00 17.25
N ALA A 49 1.04 -11.73 18.04
CA ALA A 49 2.49 -11.71 17.91
C ALA A 49 2.96 -12.49 16.67
N PRO A 50 3.90 -11.95 15.89
CA PRO A 50 4.51 -12.67 14.79
C PRO A 50 5.43 -13.79 15.31
N ALA A 51 5.74 -14.75 14.44
CA ALA A 51 6.73 -15.79 14.70
C ALA A 51 8.16 -15.24 14.70
N SER A 52 8.43 -14.23 13.87
CA SER A 52 9.67 -13.45 13.90
C SER A 52 9.39 -11.99 13.63
N GLN A 53 10.15 -11.11 14.28
CA GLN A 53 10.18 -9.68 14.04
C GLN A 53 11.63 -9.21 14.03
N GLU A 54 12.08 -8.72 12.88
CA GLU A 54 13.46 -8.29 12.68
C GLU A 54 13.54 -6.91 12.03
N VAL A 55 14.58 -6.17 12.40
CA VAL A 55 14.90 -4.88 11.78
C VAL A 55 15.86 -5.15 10.63
N THR A 56 15.33 -5.18 9.41
CA THR A 56 16.12 -5.53 8.22
C THR A 56 16.96 -4.36 7.70
N GLY A 57 16.66 -3.12 8.11
CA GLY A 57 17.49 -1.97 7.77
C GLY A 57 16.84 -0.62 8.03
N THR A 58 17.34 0.39 7.32
CA THR A 58 16.83 1.76 7.31
C THR A 58 16.83 2.30 5.89
N GLN A 59 15.80 3.06 5.52
CA GLN A 59 15.68 3.67 4.19
C GLN A 59 15.46 5.17 4.32
N GLU A 60 16.12 5.94 3.45
CA GLU A 60 15.84 7.36 3.30
C GLU A 60 14.58 7.55 2.46
N THR A 61 13.58 8.18 3.05
CA THR A 61 12.36 8.63 2.37
C THR A 61 12.43 10.13 2.16
N PHE A 62 12.03 10.58 0.97
CA PHE A 62 11.88 11.99 0.64
C PHE A 62 10.43 12.39 0.82
N SER A 63 10.14 13.21 1.81
CA SER A 63 8.82 13.84 1.96
C SER A 63 8.64 14.88 0.85
N ALA A 64 7.50 14.85 0.15
CA ALA A 64 7.17 15.84 -0.87
C ALA A 64 7.09 17.28 -0.31
N ASP A 65 6.84 17.41 0.99
CA ASP A 65 6.59 18.69 1.65
C ASP A 65 7.85 19.33 2.25
N TYR A 66 8.95 18.59 2.38
CA TYR A 66 10.17 19.10 3.02
C TYR A 66 11.41 18.61 2.28
N ARG A 67 12.35 19.51 2.00
CA ARG A 67 13.67 19.26 1.38
C ARG A 67 14.61 18.42 2.28
N ARG A 68 14.09 17.45 3.02
CA ARG A 68 14.80 16.65 4.01
C ARG A 68 14.50 15.17 3.78
N ALA A 69 15.56 14.39 3.63
CA ALA A 69 15.48 12.95 3.72
C ALA A 69 15.23 12.56 5.18
N GLU A 70 14.22 11.74 5.42
CA GLU A 70 13.98 11.11 6.72
C GLU A 70 14.41 9.64 6.63
N THR A 71 15.28 9.23 7.56
CA THR A 71 15.68 7.83 7.67
C THR A 71 14.62 7.06 8.44
N VAL A 72 13.84 6.23 7.75
CA VAL A 72 12.82 5.37 8.35
C VAL A 72 13.36 3.97 8.58
N LYS A 73 12.94 3.35 9.68
CA LYS A 73 13.27 1.96 10.02
C LYS A 73 12.48 1.00 9.13
N ILE A 74 13.16 -0.02 8.61
CA ILE A 74 12.54 -1.15 7.91
C ILE A 74 12.47 -2.34 8.86
N GLU A 75 11.27 -2.91 9.01
CA GLU A 75 11.06 -4.14 9.77
C GLU A 75 10.41 -5.20 8.88
N GLU A 76 10.81 -6.45 9.07
CA GLU A 76 10.15 -7.62 8.50
C GLU A 76 9.53 -8.43 9.64
N TRP A 77 8.22 -8.69 9.52
CA TRP A 77 7.50 -9.54 10.45
C TRP A 77 7.00 -10.77 9.72
N ILE A 78 7.18 -11.94 10.33
CA ILE A 78 6.83 -13.23 9.74
C ILE A 78 5.70 -13.88 10.54
N TYR A 79 4.61 -14.23 9.87
CA TYR A 79 3.52 -15.03 10.43
C TYR A 79 3.44 -16.41 9.77
N GLY A 80 2.90 -17.38 10.51
CA GLY A 80 2.74 -18.76 10.06
C GLY A 80 3.83 -19.72 10.57
N PRO A 81 3.96 -20.90 9.97
CA PRO A 81 3.23 -21.33 8.78
C PRO A 81 1.76 -21.66 9.09
N ASP A 82 0.84 -21.14 8.30
CA ASP A 82 -0.54 -21.61 8.26
C ASP A 82 -0.73 -22.46 6.99
N ASN A 83 -1.05 -23.75 7.16
CA ASN A 83 -1.15 -24.72 6.05
C ASN A 83 0.11 -24.74 5.14
N GLY A 84 1.29 -24.55 5.74
CA GLY A 84 2.58 -24.51 5.04
C GLY A 84 2.90 -23.17 4.36
N MET A 85 2.08 -22.13 4.55
CA MET A 85 2.30 -20.79 4.02
C MET A 85 2.78 -19.83 5.08
N TYR A 86 3.89 -19.15 4.81
CA TYR A 86 4.40 -18.02 5.57
C TYR A 86 3.92 -16.70 4.97
N GLN A 87 3.67 -15.73 5.85
CA GLN A 87 3.30 -14.36 5.48
C GLN A 87 4.40 -13.41 5.95
N TYR A 88 5.00 -12.69 5.02
CA TYR A 88 6.08 -11.73 5.25
C TYR A 88 5.51 -10.33 5.10
N LEU A 89 5.52 -9.58 6.19
CA LEU A 89 5.02 -8.22 6.25
C LEU A 89 6.20 -7.28 6.34
N HIS A 90 6.31 -6.35 5.40
CA HIS A 90 7.33 -5.31 5.42
C HIS A 90 6.74 -4.02 5.96
N PHE A 91 7.40 -3.44 6.96
CA PHE A 91 7.05 -2.16 7.53
C PHE A 91 8.12 -1.13 7.24
N GLU A 92 7.69 0.09 6.91
CA GLU A 92 8.54 1.26 6.78
C GLU A 92 8.02 2.34 7.73
N GLY A 93 8.86 2.80 8.65
CA GLY A 93 8.47 3.84 9.62
C GLY A 93 7.23 3.45 10.46
N GLY A 94 7.02 2.15 10.67
CA GLY A 94 5.88 1.61 11.40
C GLY A 94 4.58 1.48 10.60
N ARG A 95 4.61 1.63 9.27
CA ARG A 95 3.46 1.38 8.37
C ARG A 95 3.70 0.15 7.50
N LEU A 96 2.67 -0.68 7.36
CA LEU A 96 2.70 -1.86 6.50
C LEU A 96 2.72 -1.42 5.04
N VAL A 97 3.80 -1.72 4.32
CA VAL A 97 3.97 -1.35 2.91
C VAL A 97 3.85 -2.52 1.96
N ARG A 98 4.09 -3.75 2.44
CA ARG A 98 4.02 -4.96 1.62
C ARG A 98 3.60 -6.17 2.43
N ILE A 99 2.85 -7.05 1.78
CA ILE A 99 2.45 -8.37 2.28
C ILE A 99 2.82 -9.38 1.20
N ASP A 100 3.68 -10.35 1.54
CA ASP A 100 4.08 -11.43 0.65
C ASP A 100 3.75 -12.80 1.26
N SER A 101 3.27 -13.75 0.44
CA SER A 101 3.00 -15.12 0.87
C SER A 101 3.99 -16.09 0.23
N ARG A 102 4.65 -16.96 1.01
CA ARG A 102 5.54 -18.01 0.46
C ARG A 102 5.29 -19.36 1.12
N ARG A 103 5.37 -20.44 0.34
CA ARG A 103 5.28 -21.80 0.86
C ARG A 103 6.64 -22.22 1.46
N GLY A 104 6.63 -22.79 2.66
CA GLY A 104 7.82 -23.42 3.24
C GLY A 104 8.30 -24.56 2.34
N ARG A 105 9.59 -24.57 1.99
CA ARG A 105 10.20 -25.66 1.23
C ARG A 105 10.49 -26.86 2.10
#